data_AF-A0A0C3AFA7-F1
#
_entry.id   AF-A0A0C3AFA7-F1
#
_cell.length_a   1.000
_cell.length_b   1.000
_cell.length_c   1.000
_cell.angle_alpha   90.00
_cell.angle_beta   90.00
_cell.angle_gamma   90.00
#
_symmetry.space_group_name_H-M   'P 1'
#
loop_
_entity.id
_entity.type
_entity.pdbx_description
1 polymer ?
#
loop_
_entity_poly.entity_id
_entity_poly.type
_entity_poly.pdbx_seq_one_letter_code
_entity_poly.pdbx_strand_id
1 'polypeptide(L)' 'LDGYDEAVRHAIKRKATFDRHVLSVGQGFVIFTPGQLIQVYRSDLDYTFKTEQKILPKWSCP' A
#
# COMPACT_ATOMS: atom_id res chain seq x y z
N LEU A 1 -4.25 -18.09 -25.73
CA LEU A 1 -4.55 -18.18 -24.29
C LEU A 1 -3.22 -18.11 -23.56
N ASP A 2 -2.76 -16.91 -23.18
CA ASP A 2 -1.43 -16.76 -22.54
C ASP A 2 -1.32 -15.47 -21.69
N GLY A 3 -1.99 -14.39 -22.10
CA GLY A 3 -1.93 -13.11 -21.36
C GLY A 3 -2.50 -13.14 -19.94
N TYR A 4 -3.50 -13.99 -19.66
CA TYR A 4 -4.04 -14.13 -18.31
C TYR A 4 -3.06 -14.86 -17.37
N ASP A 5 -2.45 -15.93 -17.85
CA ASP A 5 -1.44 -16.68 -17.09
C ASP A 5 -0.23 -15.81 -16.77
N GLU A 6 0.22 -14.99 -17.72
CA GLU A 6 1.32 -14.06 -17.49
C GLU A 6 0.95 -12.95 -16.49
N ALA A 7 -0.27 -12.41 -16.56
CA ALA A 7 -0.76 -11.44 -15.57
C ALA A 7 -0.82 -12.04 -14.16
N VAL A 8 -1.26 -13.29 -14.03
CA VAL A 8 -1.30 -14.01 -12.75
C VAL A 8 0.10 -14.27 -12.21
N ARG A 9 1.04 -14.78 -13.04
CA ARG A 9 2.44 -14.99 -12.63
C ARG A 9 3.10 -13.69 -12.19
N HIS A 10 2.86 -12.60 -12.92
CA HIS A 10 3.39 -11.29 -12.58
C HIS A 10 2.82 -10.76 -11.25
N ALA A 11 1.51 -10.91 -11.01
CA ALA A 11 0.87 -10.52 -9.76
C ALA A 11 1.43 -11.30 -8.56
N ILE A 12 1.59 -12.63 -8.70
CA ILE A 12 2.19 -13.50 -7.68
C ILE A 12 3.62 -13.05 -7.35
N LYS A 13 4.44 -12.76 -8.37
CA LYS A 13 5.82 -12.31 -8.19
C LYS A 13 5.90 -10.98 -7.42
N ARG A 14 5.02 -10.02 -7.75
CA ARG A 14 4.96 -8.74 -7.02
C ARG A 14 4.52 -8.93 -5.58
N LYS A 15 3.50 -9.75 -5.33
CA LYS A 15 3.05 -10.07 -3.97
C LYS A 15 4.17 -10.68 -3.14
N ALA A 16 4.87 -11.69 -3.67
CA ALA A 16 5.96 -12.34 -2.96
C ALA A 16 7.12 -11.38 -2.63
N THR A 17 7.40 -10.43 -3.52
CA THR A 17 8.43 -9.40 -3.30
C THR A 17 8.01 -8.41 -2.23
N PHE A 18 6.75 -7.97 -2.25
CA PHE A 18 6.17 -7.12 -1.24
C PHE A 18 6.17 -7.78 0.15
N ASP A 19 5.66 -9.02 0.25
CA ASP A 19 5.61 -9.78 1.50
C ASP A 19 7.02 -9.95 2.10
N ARG A 20 8.02 -10.29 1.26
CA ARG A 20 9.41 -10.39 1.71
C ARG A 20 9.94 -9.06 2.22
N HIS A 21 9.63 -7.96 1.54
CA HIS A 21 10.06 -6.63 1.96
C HIS A 21 9.44 -6.25 3.31
N VAL A 22 8.12 -6.43 3.46
CA VAL A 22 7.39 -6.18 4.72
C VAL A 22 8.00 -6.99 5.87
N LEU A 23 8.29 -8.27 5.66
CA LEU A 23 8.93 -9.11 6.69
C LEU A 23 10.37 -8.70 6.99
N SER A 24 11.12 -8.21 6.01
CA SER A 24 12.54 -7.83 6.16
C SER A 24 12.76 -6.49 6.86
N VAL A 25 11.80 -5.55 6.78
CA VAL A 25 11.94 -4.18 7.29
C VAL A 25 11.74 -4.11 8.81
N GLY A 26 11.37 -5.20 9.47
CA GLY A 26 11.43 -5.30 10.94
C GLY A 26 10.41 -4.45 11.70
N GLN A 27 9.53 -3.70 11.03
CA GLN A 27 8.31 -3.19 11.65
C GLN A 27 7.29 -4.32 11.68
N GLY A 28 7.38 -5.13 12.73
CA GLY A 28 6.40 -6.16 13.05
C GLY A 28 4.98 -5.61 13.02
N PHE A 29 4.02 -6.48 12.77
CA PHE A 29 2.59 -6.20 12.77
C PHE A 29 2.24 -5.08 13.76
N VAL A 30 1.81 -3.92 13.24
CA VAL A 30 1.34 -2.82 14.08
C VAL A 30 -0.06 -3.18 14.55
N ILE A 31 -0.15 -3.73 15.76
CA ILE A 31 -1.44 -4.02 16.40
C ILE A 31 -1.88 -2.74 17.11
N PHE A 32 -2.98 -2.15 16.64
CA PHE A 32 -3.59 -0.99 17.27
C PHE A 32 -4.48 -1.42 18.44
N THR A 33 -4.39 -0.72 19.56
CA THR A 33 -5.25 -0.93 20.73
C THR A 33 -6.31 0.18 20.83
N PRO A 34 -7.49 -0.11 21.41
CA PRO A 34 -8.50 0.92 21.65
C PRO A 34 -7.92 2.14 22.41
N GLY A 35 -8.26 3.35 21.95
CA GLY A 35 -7.77 4.61 22.53
C GLY A 35 -6.50 5.19 21.87
N GLN A 36 -5.90 4.50 20.91
CA GLN A 36 -4.79 5.04 20.11
C GLN A 36 -5.32 5.90 18.96
N LEU A 37 -4.76 7.10 18.80
CA LEU A 37 -4.96 7.93 17.63
C LEU A 37 -4.19 7.33 16.45
N ILE A 38 -4.88 7.15 15.33
CA ILE A 38 -4.32 6.53 14.12
C ILE A 38 -4.61 7.40 12.91
N GLN A 39 -3.65 7.49 12.01
CA GLN A 39 -3.84 8.18 10.73
C GLN A 39 -3.81 7.15 9.61
N VAL A 40 -4.83 7.22 8.74
CA VAL A 40 -4.94 6.33 7.59
C VAL A 40 -4.29 6.98 6.39
N TYR A 41 -3.41 6.23 5.71
CA TYR A 41 -2.77 6.65 4.48
C TYR A 41 -3.77 6.58 3.31
N ARG A 42 -3.91 7.69 2.58
CA ARG A 42 -4.77 7.83 1.40
C ARG A 42 -4.00 7.46 0.13
N SER A 43 -3.92 6.15 -0.15
CA SER A 43 -3.19 5.62 -1.32
C SER A 43 -3.84 5.93 -2.66
N ASP A 44 -5.11 6.35 -2.67
CA ASP A 44 -5.84 6.81 -3.84
C ASP A 44 -5.25 8.10 -4.44
N LEU A 45 -4.56 8.90 -3.63
CA LEU A 45 -3.86 10.12 -4.06
C LEU A 45 -2.51 9.86 -4.75
N ASP A 46 -2.01 8.62 -4.73
CA ASP A 46 -0.72 8.28 -5.36
C ASP A 46 -0.85 8.01 -6.86
N TYR A 47 -2.04 7.67 -7.34
CA TYR A 47 -2.28 7.22 -8.72
C TYR A 47 -3.05 8.24 -9.55
N THR A 48 -2.52 9.45 -9.68
CA THR A 48 -3.21 10.50 -10.45
C THR A 48 -2.23 11.57 -10.90
N PHE A 49 -1.99 11.61 -12.21
CA PHE A 49 -1.26 12.68 -12.91
C PHE A 49 -1.99 14.05 -12.89
N LYS A 50 -2.98 14.23 -12.00
CA LYS A 50 -3.76 15.46 -11.87
C LYS A 50 -3.14 16.35 -10.79
N THR A 51 -2.76 17.57 -11.18
CA THR A 51 -2.07 18.55 -10.32
C THR A 51 -2.85 18.88 -9.03
N GLU A 52 -4.18 18.84 -9.07
CA GLU A 52 -5.07 19.10 -7.92
C GLU A 52 -4.85 18.11 -6.76
N GLN A 53 -4.46 16.87 -7.04
CA GLN A 53 -4.28 15.83 -6.01
C GLN A 53 -2.89 15.84 -5.39
N LYS A 54 -1.93 16.61 -5.94
CA LYS A 54 -0.57 16.75 -5.39
C LYS A 54 -0.52 17.57 -4.09
N ILE A 55 -1.53 18.42 -3.84
CA ILE A 55 -1.56 19.35 -2.70
C ILE A 55 -2.37 18.76 -1.52
N LEU A 56 -3.07 17.64 -1.74
CA LEU A 56 -3.92 17.04 -0.71
C LEU A 56 -3.08 16.31 0.35
N PRO A 57 -3.44 16.42 1.65
CA PRO A 57 -2.79 15.65 2.69
C PRO A 57 -2.95 14.16 2.44
N LYS A 58 -1.84 13.43 2.48
CA LYS A 58 -1.82 11.96 2.30
C LYS A 58 -2.28 11.19 3.53
N TRP A 59 -2.40 11.85 4.68
CA TRP A 59 -2.79 11.25 5.94
C TRP A 59 -4.12 11.83 6.40
N SER A 60 -4.99 10.99 6.97
CA SER A 60 -6.23 11.45 7.61
C SER A 60 -5.96 12.24 8.89
N CYS A 61 -6.98 12.96 9.38
CA CYS A 61 -6.97 13.42 10.76
C CYS A 61 -6.84 12.21 11.71
N PRO A 62 -6.13 12.36 12.85
CA PRO A 62 -5.98 11.31 13.85
C PRO A 62 -7.29 10.92 14.54
#